data_AF-A0A7V8FBK2-F1
#
_entry.id   AF-A0A7V8FBK2-F1
#
_cell.length_a   1.000
_cell.length_b   1.000
_cell.length_c   1.000
_cell.angle_alpha   90.00
_cell.angle_beta   90.00
_cell.angle_gamma   90.00
#
_symmetry.space_group_name_H-M   'P 1'
#
loop_
_entity.id
_entity.type
_entity.pdbx_description
1 polymer ?
#
loop_
_entity_poly.entity_id
_entity_poly.type
_entity_poly.pdbx_seq_one_letter_code
_entity_poly.pdbx_strand_id
1 'polypeptide(L)'
;MKRIASVVVLGLVAGAAQAQFAPPPPPTSYQQIGNITYGSNGVTAQQIGNNTYYSNGVTDTQIGNNTYGNDGYSTQRIGNTTYDNQGNSYQQIGNTVYGSDGTSCTVIGNTTYCN
;
A
#
# COMPACT_ATOMS: atom_id res chain seq x y z
N MET A 1 -1.80 16.91 -67.59
CA MET A 1 -1.20 17.00 -66.24
C MET A 1 -2.07 16.19 -65.29
N LYS A 2 -1.67 14.96 -64.96
CA LYS A 2 -2.47 14.03 -64.14
C LYS A 2 -1.55 13.55 -63.01
N ARG A 3 -1.83 14.02 -61.79
CA ARG A 3 -1.02 13.73 -60.59
C ARG A 3 -1.33 12.29 -60.14
N ILE A 4 -0.33 11.42 -60.20
CA ILE A 4 -0.42 10.06 -59.64
C ILE A 4 -0.03 10.16 -58.17
N ALA A 5 -0.99 9.94 -57.29
CA ALA A 5 -0.78 9.91 -55.85
C ALA A 5 -0.22 8.53 -55.45
N SER A 6 1.01 8.51 -54.93
CA SER A 6 1.62 7.34 -54.31
C SER A 6 0.94 7.04 -52.97
N VAL A 7 0.24 5.92 -52.87
CA VAL A 7 -0.33 5.42 -51.61
C VAL A 7 0.77 4.71 -50.85
N VAL A 8 1.30 5.36 -49.81
CA VAL A 8 2.17 4.72 -48.82
C VAL A 8 1.26 3.95 -47.85
N VAL A 9 1.25 2.63 -47.95
CA VAL A 9 0.60 1.76 -46.97
C VAL A 9 1.50 1.73 -45.74
N LEU A 10 1.16 2.51 -44.73
CA LEU A 10 1.82 2.52 -43.44
C LEU A 10 1.28 1.33 -42.63
N GLY A 11 2.08 0.27 -42.50
CA GLY A 11 1.76 -0.89 -41.67
C GLY A 11 1.73 -0.50 -40.19
N LEU A 12 0.55 -0.49 -39.59
CA LEU A 12 0.37 -0.39 -38.14
C LEU A 12 0.74 -1.73 -37.50
N VAL A 13 1.90 -1.78 -36.85
CA VAL A 13 2.25 -2.88 -35.95
C VAL A 13 1.72 -2.52 -34.57
N ALA A 14 0.60 -3.12 -34.17
CA ALA A 14 0.05 -2.97 -32.82
C ALA A 14 0.95 -3.73 -31.84
N GLY A 15 1.84 -3.00 -31.15
CA GLY A 15 2.59 -3.53 -30.03
C GLY A 15 1.66 -3.74 -28.85
N ALA A 16 1.34 -5.00 -28.53
CA ALA A 16 0.69 -5.34 -27.27
C ALA A 16 1.67 -5.01 -26.12
N ALA A 17 1.41 -3.92 -25.41
CA ALA A 17 2.10 -3.62 -24.16
C ALA A 17 1.74 -4.70 -23.14
N GLN A 18 2.63 -5.66 -22.95
CA GLN A 18 2.48 -6.67 -21.89
C GLN A 18 2.70 -5.93 -20.56
N ALA A 19 1.63 -5.78 -19.78
CA ALA A 19 1.73 -5.31 -18.40
C ALA A 19 2.60 -6.30 -17.63
N GLN A 20 3.85 -5.93 -17.36
CA GLN A 20 4.71 -6.69 -16.49
C GLN A 20 4.13 -6.61 -15.08
N PHE A 21 3.48 -7.69 -14.64
CA PHE A 21 3.08 -7.84 -13.25
C PHE A 21 4.35 -7.81 -12.40
N ALA A 22 4.54 -6.74 -11.63
CA ALA A 22 5.58 -6.71 -10.62
C ALA A 22 5.36 -7.89 -9.67
N PRO A 23 6.40 -8.64 -9.28
CA PRO A 23 6.25 -9.70 -8.30
C PRO A 23 5.65 -9.10 -7.01
N PRO A 24 4.76 -9.84 -6.31
CA PRO A 24 4.21 -9.37 -5.05
C PRO A 24 5.35 -9.08 -4.06
N PRO A 25 5.20 -8.06 -3.19
CA PRO A 25 6.21 -7.79 -2.17
C PRO A 25 6.45 -9.03 -1.32
N PRO A 26 7.68 -9.24 -0.81
CA PRO A 26 7.95 -10.37 0.05
C PRO A 26 7.06 -10.28 1.30
N PRO A 27 6.57 -11.43 1.82
CA PRO A 27 5.74 -11.43 3.01
C PRO A 27 6.48 -10.77 4.17
N THR A 28 5.77 -9.90 4.88
CA THR A 28 6.29 -9.16 6.03
C THR A 28 5.60 -9.59 7.31
N SER A 29 6.31 -9.55 8.44
CA SER A 29 5.73 -9.85 9.75
C SER A 29 6.05 -8.74 10.72
N TYR A 30 5.11 -8.43 11.60
CA TYR A 30 5.22 -7.38 12.60
C TYR A 30 4.91 -7.96 13.98
N GLN A 31 5.88 -7.92 14.90
CA GLN A 31 5.72 -8.43 16.25
C GLN A 31 5.61 -7.29 17.25
N GLN A 32 4.56 -7.29 18.07
CA GLN A 32 4.37 -6.31 19.12
C GLN A 32 4.96 -6.80 20.45
N ILE A 33 5.79 -5.95 21.08
CA ILE A 33 6.31 -6.13 22.44
C ILE A 33 6.12 -4.81 23.18
N GLY A 34 5.19 -4.80 24.15
CA GLY A 34 4.79 -3.55 24.82
C GLY A 34 4.17 -2.55 23.85
N ASN A 35 4.71 -1.33 23.81
CA ASN A 35 4.28 -0.27 22.88
C ASN A 35 5.15 -0.17 21.61
N ILE A 36 6.04 -1.14 21.39
CA ILE A 36 6.93 -1.18 20.23
C ILE A 36 6.52 -2.33 19.32
N THR A 37 6.43 -2.04 18.02
CA THR A 37 6.21 -3.01 16.95
C THR A 37 7.51 -3.20 16.16
N TYR A 38 7.94 -4.44 15.98
CA TYR A 38 9.14 -4.82 15.25
C TYR A 38 8.76 -5.45 13.91
N GLY A 39 9.08 -4.78 12.81
CA GLY A 39 8.88 -5.31 11.46
C GLY A 39 10.04 -6.19 10.99
N SER A 40 9.72 -7.25 10.24
CA SER A 40 10.73 -8.13 9.61
C SER A 40 11.56 -7.41 8.54
N ASN A 41 11.12 -6.24 8.09
CA ASN A 41 11.85 -5.33 7.22
C ASN A 41 12.91 -4.49 7.96
N GLY A 42 13.09 -4.68 9.26
CA GLY A 42 14.06 -3.95 10.09
C GLY A 42 13.56 -2.58 10.57
N VAL A 43 12.34 -2.19 10.23
CA VAL A 43 11.72 -0.95 10.73
C VAL A 43 10.97 -1.27 12.02
N THR A 44 11.18 -0.45 13.05
CA THR A 44 10.43 -0.51 14.30
C THR A 44 9.52 0.69 14.42
N ALA A 45 8.33 0.51 14.98
CA ALA A 45 7.38 1.58 15.25
C ALA A 45 7.11 1.66 16.76
N GLN A 46 7.00 2.88 17.30
CA GLN A 46 6.59 3.10 18.68
C GLN A 46 5.47 4.14 18.74
N GLN A 47 4.38 3.80 19.41
CA GLN A 47 3.28 4.73 19.61
C GLN A 47 3.43 5.50 20.94
N ILE A 48 3.34 6.83 20.85
CA ILE A 48 3.35 7.76 22.00
C ILE A 48 2.23 8.78 21.78
N GLY A 49 1.17 8.66 22.59
CA GLY A 49 -0.05 9.47 22.40
C GLY A 49 -0.70 9.18 21.05
N ASN A 50 -0.98 10.23 20.28
CA ASN A 50 -1.56 10.14 18.95
C ASN A 50 -0.51 9.95 17.84
N ASN A 51 0.78 9.86 18.20
CA ASN A 51 1.86 9.78 17.23
C ASN A 51 2.47 8.38 17.22
N THR A 52 2.76 7.87 16.01
CA THR A 52 3.54 6.66 15.80
C THR A 52 4.86 7.05 15.15
N TYR A 53 5.96 6.76 15.84
CA TYR A 53 7.32 7.07 15.39
C TYR A 53 7.96 5.81 14.81
N TYR A 54 8.42 5.90 13.57
CA TYR A 54 9.12 4.81 12.90
C TYR A 54 10.63 5.06 12.91
N SER A 55 11.43 3.99 13.03
CA SER A 55 12.91 4.09 13.06
C SER A 55 13.52 4.60 11.75
N ASN A 56 12.77 4.61 10.66
CA ASN A 56 13.18 5.17 9.37
C ASN A 56 12.95 6.69 9.26
N GLY A 57 12.49 7.36 10.33
CA GLY A 57 12.24 8.81 10.37
C GLY A 57 10.84 9.23 9.94
N VAL A 58 9.98 8.27 9.55
CA VAL A 58 8.55 8.56 9.34
C VAL A 58 7.86 8.74 10.69
N THR A 59 6.90 9.66 10.74
CA THR A 59 6.02 9.87 11.89
C THR A 59 4.59 10.02 11.40
N ASP A 60 3.73 9.14 11.89
CA ASP A 60 2.28 9.22 11.66
C ASP A 60 1.62 9.93 12.83
N THR A 61 0.73 10.88 12.54
CA THR A 61 -0.09 11.58 13.53
C THR A 61 -1.56 11.28 13.30
N GLN A 62 -2.23 10.73 14.32
CA GLN A 62 -3.67 10.49 14.29
C GLN A 62 -4.45 11.73 14.73
N ILE A 63 -5.39 12.18 13.90
CA ILE A 63 -6.32 13.26 14.19
C ILE A 63 -7.73 12.77 13.87
N GLY A 64 -8.48 12.42 14.92
CA GLY A 64 -9.80 11.80 14.77
C GLY A 64 -9.71 10.44 14.05
N ASN A 65 -10.43 10.33 12.93
CA ASN A 65 -10.44 9.13 12.08
C ASN A 65 -9.37 9.16 10.98
N ASN A 66 -8.54 10.20 10.93
CA ASN A 66 -7.50 10.37 9.93
C ASN A 66 -6.13 10.14 10.56
N THR A 67 -5.21 9.59 9.76
CA THR A 67 -3.79 9.48 10.09
C THR A 67 -2.98 10.16 9.00
N TYR A 68 -2.02 10.99 9.39
CA TYR A 68 -1.17 11.76 8.49
C TYR A 68 0.30 11.44 8.75
N GLY A 69 0.99 10.90 7.74
CA GLY A 69 2.43 10.70 7.73
C GLY A 69 3.16 11.94 7.23
N ASN A 70 4.33 12.22 7.80
CA ASN A 70 5.23 13.28 7.33
C ASN A 70 5.89 12.96 5.96
N ASP A 71 5.75 11.74 5.48
CA ASP A 71 6.18 11.25 4.16
C ASP A 71 5.14 11.49 3.05
N GLY A 72 3.98 12.06 3.40
CA GLY A 72 2.88 12.31 2.47
C GLY A 72 1.91 11.14 2.32
N TYR A 73 2.12 10.03 3.02
CA TYR A 73 1.12 8.98 3.16
C TYR A 73 0.04 9.43 4.15
N SER A 74 -1.23 9.10 3.89
CA SER A 74 -2.31 9.40 4.82
C SER A 74 -3.45 8.41 4.65
N THR A 75 -4.16 8.18 5.74
CA THR A 75 -5.33 7.31 5.74
C THR A 75 -6.52 7.96 6.42
N GLN A 76 -7.72 7.50 6.07
CA GLN A 76 -8.97 7.89 6.68
C GLN A 76 -9.83 6.66 6.93
N ARG A 77 -10.32 6.53 8.16
CA ARG A 77 -11.27 5.49 8.53
C ARG A 77 -12.71 5.98 8.39
N ILE A 78 -13.52 5.22 7.63
CA ILE A 78 -14.96 5.43 7.49
C ILE A 78 -15.65 4.10 7.84
N GLY A 79 -16.35 4.08 8.97
CA GLY A 79 -16.88 2.82 9.51
C GLY A 79 -15.76 1.84 9.83
N ASN A 80 -15.84 0.63 9.27
CA ASN A 80 -14.83 -0.42 9.43
C ASN A 80 -13.77 -0.43 8.32
N THR A 81 -13.90 0.43 7.31
CA THR A 81 -12.96 0.54 6.20
C THR A 81 -11.96 1.65 6.46
N THR A 82 -10.68 1.39 6.20
CA THR A 82 -9.63 2.41 6.14
C THR A 82 -9.27 2.64 4.67
N TYR A 83 -9.25 3.90 4.23
CA TYR A 83 -8.86 4.29 2.88
C TYR A 83 -7.52 5.02 2.94
N ASP A 84 -6.62 4.74 2.01
CA ASP A 84 -5.38 5.51 1.86
C ASP A 84 -5.48 6.56 0.74
N ASN A 85 -4.51 7.48 0.70
CA ASN A 85 -4.46 8.53 -0.30
C ASN A 85 -3.93 8.06 -1.68
N GLN A 86 -3.67 6.76 -1.85
CA GLN A 86 -3.32 6.12 -3.11
C GLN A 86 -4.54 5.44 -3.75
N GLY A 87 -5.70 5.45 -3.09
CA GLY A 87 -6.95 4.89 -3.60
C GLY A 87 -7.21 3.45 -3.18
N ASN A 88 -6.42 2.90 -2.25
CA ASN A 88 -6.66 1.57 -1.69
C ASN A 88 -7.60 1.65 -0.50
N SER A 89 -8.25 0.53 -0.21
CA SER A 89 -9.13 0.35 0.92
C SER A 89 -8.80 -0.93 1.66
N TYR A 90 -8.86 -0.88 2.99
CA TYR A 90 -8.52 -1.98 3.87
C TYR A 90 -9.67 -2.22 4.83
N GLN A 91 -10.16 -3.46 4.86
CA GLN A 91 -11.28 -3.89 5.69
C GLN A 91 -10.85 -5.01 6.63
N GLN A 92 -11.15 -4.87 7.91
CA GLN A 92 -10.90 -5.92 8.88
C GLN A 92 -12.10 -6.86 9.00
N ILE A 93 -11.86 -8.16 8.82
CA ILE A 93 -12.84 -9.23 9.03
C ILE A 93 -12.21 -10.24 10.00
N GLY A 94 -12.70 -10.25 11.25
CA GLY A 94 -12.08 -11.02 12.33
C GLY A 94 -10.65 -10.55 12.62
N ASN A 95 -9.69 -11.46 12.55
CA ASN A 95 -8.28 -11.17 12.81
C ASN A 95 -7.49 -10.82 11.55
N THR A 96 -8.17 -10.72 10.39
CA THR A 96 -7.52 -10.50 9.10
C THR A 96 -7.99 -9.18 8.49
N VAL A 97 -7.04 -8.39 8.01
CA VAL A 97 -7.25 -7.19 7.19
C VAL A 97 -7.08 -7.58 5.73
N TYR A 98 -8.00 -7.14 4.88
CA TYR A 98 -8.00 -7.35 3.44
C TYR A 98 -7.92 -6.00 2.74
N GLY A 99 -6.88 -5.81 1.93
CA GLY A 99 -6.64 -4.65 1.09
C GLY A 99 -7.14 -4.84 -0.34
N SER A 100 -7.68 -3.79 -0.93
CA SER A 100 -8.08 -3.78 -2.35
C SER A 100 -6.90 -3.84 -3.33
N ASP A 101 -5.70 -3.59 -2.83
CA ASP A 101 -4.40 -3.72 -3.52
C ASP A 101 -3.88 -5.17 -3.57
N GLY A 102 -4.58 -6.11 -2.93
CA GLY A 102 -4.18 -7.52 -2.81
C GLY A 102 -3.37 -7.83 -1.54
N THR A 103 -3.10 -6.83 -0.71
CA THR A 103 -2.46 -7.03 0.61
C THR A 103 -3.44 -7.73 1.54
N SER A 104 -2.99 -8.75 2.28
CA SER A 104 -3.75 -9.33 3.39
C SER A 104 -2.85 -9.51 4.60
N CYS A 105 -3.33 -9.06 5.76
CA CYS A 105 -2.58 -9.12 7.01
C CYS A 105 -3.40 -9.85 8.08
N THR A 106 -2.87 -10.93 8.66
CA THR A 106 -3.55 -11.69 9.72
C THR A 106 -2.80 -11.60 11.05
N VAL A 107 -3.53 -11.30 12.12
CA VAL A 107 -3.01 -11.26 13.48
C VAL A 107 -3.13 -12.65 14.13
N ILE A 108 -2.01 -13.16 14.63
CA ILE A 108 -1.93 -14.40 15.41
C ILE A 108 -1.12 -14.10 16.69
N GLY A 109 -1.81 -14.09 17.83
CA GLY A 109 -1.20 -13.68 19.10
C GLY A 109 -0.81 -12.20 19.05
N ASN A 110 0.48 -11.91 19.26
CA ASN A 110 1.07 -10.58 19.17
C ASN A 110 1.85 -10.34 17.87
N THR A 111 1.67 -11.20 16.86
CA THR A 111 2.35 -11.09 15.57
C THR A 111 1.34 -10.94 14.44
N THR A 112 1.56 -9.96 13.58
CA THR A 112 0.82 -9.75 12.33
C THR A 112 1.64 -10.27 11.16
N TYR A 113 1.05 -11.06 10.28
CA TYR A 113 1.67 -11.58 9.06
C TYR A 113 0.97 -11.01 7.84
N CYS A 114 1.73 -10.38 6.95
CA CYS A 114 1.26 -9.76 5.71
C CYS A 114 1.91 -10.41 4.49
N ASN A 115 1.19 -10.43 3.37
CA ASN A 115 1.70 -10.88 2.06
C ASN A 115 1.88 -9.73 1.07
#